data_AF-A0A6A7RWH5-F1
#
_entry.id   AF-A0A6A7RWH5-F1
#
_cell.length_a   1.000
_cell.length_b   1.000
_cell.length_c   1.000
_cell.angle_alpha   90.00
_cell.angle_beta   90.00
_cell.angle_gamma   90.00
#
_symmetry.space_group_name_H-M   'P 1'
#
loop_
_entity.id
_entity.type
_entity.pdbx_description
1 polymer ?
#
loop_
_entity_poly.entity_id
_entity_poly.type
_entity_poly.pdbx_seq_one_letter_code
_entity_poly.pdbx_strand_id
1 'polypeptide(L)'
;SDGRPYREQITTVADRPGHDRRYAIDARKIENELGWKPAETFATGIRKTVLWYLDNQPWVEQVQSGAYRDWVEKNYGGREP
;
A
#
# COMPACT_ATOMS: atom_id res chain seq x y z
N SER A 1 17.23 5.66 -13.85
CA SER A 1 16.94 4.22 -13.68
C SER A 1 18.22 3.45 -13.97
N ASP A 2 18.40 2.30 -13.34
CA ASP A 2 19.59 1.43 -13.47
C ASP A 2 19.50 0.49 -14.70
N GLY A 3 18.49 0.65 -15.56
CA GLY A 3 18.31 -0.11 -16.80
C GLY A 3 17.76 -1.53 -16.63
N ARG A 4 17.55 -1.99 -15.39
CA ARG A 4 17.03 -3.33 -15.11
C ARG A 4 15.50 -3.40 -15.22
N PRO A 5 14.91 -4.56 -15.58
CA PRO A 5 13.47 -4.74 -15.57
C PRO A 5 12.86 -4.50 -14.18
N TYR A 6 11.77 -3.74 -14.09
CA TYR A 6 11.09 -3.46 -12.80
C TYR A 6 10.65 -4.71 -12.03
N ARG A 7 10.38 -5.83 -12.73
CA ARG A 7 10.04 -7.11 -12.09
C ARG A 7 11.12 -7.61 -11.13
N GLU A 8 12.38 -7.22 -11.36
CA GLU A 8 13.52 -7.63 -10.52
C GLU A 8 13.56 -6.88 -9.18
N GLN A 9 12.71 -5.86 -9.00
CA GLN A 9 12.53 -5.15 -7.74
C GLN A 9 11.47 -5.80 -6.83
N ILE A 10 10.85 -6.90 -7.26
CA ILE A 10 9.75 -7.58 -6.56
C ILE A 10 10.24 -8.93 -6.01
N THR A 11 10.05 -9.14 -4.71
CA THR A 11 10.33 -10.41 -4.03
C THR A 11 9.02 -11.03 -3.52
N THR A 12 8.76 -12.27 -3.90
CA THR A 12 7.65 -13.05 -3.33
C THR A 12 8.06 -13.61 -1.97
N VAL A 13 7.13 -13.64 -1.01
CA VAL A 13 7.34 -14.19 0.34
C VAL A 13 6.13 -15.05 0.72
N ALA A 14 6.25 -15.88 1.75
CA ALA A 14 5.17 -16.74 2.21
C ALA A 14 3.86 -15.96 2.41
N ASP A 15 2.75 -16.55 1.98
CA ASP A 15 1.44 -15.89 2.04
C ASP A 15 0.95 -15.69 3.47
N ARG A 16 0.04 -14.73 3.68
CA ARG A 16 -0.54 -14.45 5.00
C ARG A 16 -1.44 -15.61 5.45
N PRO A 17 -1.29 -16.11 6.69
CA PRO A 17 -2.26 -17.05 7.26
C PRO A 17 -3.68 -16.46 7.22
N GLY A 18 -4.61 -17.16 6.56
CA GLY A 18 -5.99 -16.69 6.40
C GLY A 18 -6.17 -15.54 5.42
N HIS A 19 -5.36 -15.48 4.34
CA HIS A 19 -5.51 -14.44 3.32
C HIS A 19 -6.84 -14.59 2.54
N ASP A 20 -7.83 -13.77 2.90
CA ASP A 20 -9.02 -13.56 2.08
C ASP A 20 -8.64 -12.99 0.71
N ARG A 21 -8.94 -13.73 -0.35
CA ARG A 21 -8.43 -13.41 -1.70
C ARG A 21 -9.17 -12.31 -2.42
N ARG A 22 -10.37 -11.94 -1.97
CA ARG A 22 -11.23 -10.98 -2.69
C ARG A 22 -12.13 -10.21 -1.73
N TYR A 23 -11.92 -8.91 -1.70
CA TYR A 23 -12.89 -7.94 -1.18
C TYR A 23 -13.49 -7.15 -2.35
N ALA A 24 -14.81 -6.99 -2.32
CA ALA A 24 -15.53 -6.15 -3.27
C ALA A 24 -16.74 -5.55 -2.57
N ILE A 25 -16.86 -4.22 -2.64
CA ILE A 25 -17.96 -3.47 -2.02
C ILE A 25 -18.87 -2.93 -3.12
N ASP A 26 -20.17 -3.05 -2.90
CA ASP A 26 -21.19 -2.39 -3.70
C ASP A 26 -21.60 -1.08 -3.00
N ALA A 27 -21.22 0.05 -3.58
CA ALA A 27 -21.47 1.39 -3.05
C ALA A 27 -22.73 2.06 -3.61
N ARG A 28 -23.60 1.34 -4.35
CA ARG A 28 -24.78 1.94 -4.99
C ARG A 28 -25.74 2.60 -4.02
N LYS A 29 -25.83 2.09 -2.78
CA LYS A 29 -26.71 2.68 -1.75
C LYS A 29 -26.33 4.12 -1.43
N ILE A 30 -25.05 4.38 -1.13
CA ILE A 30 -24.58 5.72 -0.78
C ILE A 30 -24.58 6.66 -1.99
N GLU A 31 -24.34 6.13 -3.20
CA GLU A 31 -24.48 6.89 -4.44
C GLU A 31 -25.92 7.36 -4.66
N ASN A 32 -26.90 6.48 -4.49
CA ASN A 32 -28.30 6.80 -4.75
C ASN A 32 -28.93 7.68 -3.65
N GLU A 33 -28.64 7.38 -2.39
CA GLU A 33 -29.28 8.06 -1.25
C GLU A 33 -28.63 9.40 -0.93
N LEU A 34 -27.30 9.52 -1.09
CA LEU A 34 -26.54 10.71 -0.70
C LEU A 34 -25.86 11.42 -1.88
N GLY A 35 -25.97 10.88 -3.11
CA GLY A 35 -25.30 11.46 -4.28
C GLY A 35 -23.78 11.31 -4.25
N TRP A 36 -23.23 10.51 -3.33
CA TRP A 36 -21.78 10.38 -3.19
C TRP A 36 -21.17 9.67 -4.39
N LYS A 37 -20.06 10.22 -4.90
CA LYS A 37 -19.22 9.58 -5.91
C LYS A 37 -17.75 9.78 -5.56
N PRO A 38 -16.85 8.83 -5.88
CA PRO A 38 -15.43 9.01 -5.65
C PRO A 38 -14.89 10.14 -6.53
N ALA A 39 -14.13 11.06 -5.93
CA ALA A 39 -13.43 12.12 -6.65
C ALA A 39 -12.16 11.62 -7.38
N GLU A 40 -11.65 10.45 -6.99
CA GLU A 40 -10.43 9.87 -7.52
C GLU A 40 -10.69 8.53 -8.21
N THR A 41 -9.96 8.28 -9.28
CA THR A 41 -9.74 6.92 -9.79
C THR A 41 -8.55 6.29 -9.08
N PHE A 42 -8.35 4.98 -9.21
CA PHE A 42 -7.15 4.35 -8.68
C PHE A 42 -5.87 4.96 -9.25
N ALA A 43 -5.83 5.22 -10.56
CA ALA A 43 -4.66 5.76 -11.24
C ALA A 43 -4.29 7.19 -10.75
N THR A 44 -5.29 8.04 -10.54
CA THR A 44 -5.05 9.41 -10.04
C THR A 44 -4.68 9.39 -8.55
N GLY A 45 -5.36 8.56 -7.76
CA GLY A 45 -5.08 8.38 -6.34
C GLY A 45 -3.66 7.86 -6.09
N ILE A 46 -3.26 6.75 -6.72
CA ILE A 46 -1.95 6.14 -6.48
C ILE A 46 -0.79 7.07 -6.88
N ARG A 47 -0.97 7.86 -7.96
CA ARG A 47 0.01 8.88 -8.35
C ARG A 47 0.15 9.96 -7.27
N LYS A 48 -0.97 10.49 -6.77
CA LYS A 48 -0.97 11.50 -5.69
C LYS A 48 -0.35 10.94 -4.42
N THR A 49 -0.62 9.68 -4.07
CA THR A 49 -0.01 9.02 -2.92
C THR A 49 1.51 8.95 -3.06
N VAL A 50 2.04 8.48 -4.19
CA VAL A 50 3.49 8.41 -4.41
C VAL A 50 4.14 9.80 -4.29
N LEU A 51 3.54 10.82 -4.93
CA LEU A 51 4.03 12.20 -4.84
C LEU A 51 4.03 12.71 -3.40
N TRP A 52 2.96 12.44 -2.65
CA TRP A 52 2.89 12.85 -1.24
C TRP A 52 4.03 12.24 -0.42
N TYR A 53 4.35 10.95 -0.59
CA TYR A 53 5.47 10.33 0.13
C TYR A 53 6.82 10.95 -0.25
N LEU A 54 7.03 11.29 -1.52
CA LEU A 54 8.24 11.97 -1.98
C LEU A 54 8.38 13.38 -1.37
N ASP A 55 7.27 14.11 -1.27
CA ASP A 55 7.25 15.49 -0.78
C ASP A 55 7.28 15.59 0.76
N ASN A 56 7.01 14.50 1.50
CA ASN A 56 6.83 14.50 2.96
C ASN A 56 7.87 13.63 3.69
N GLN A 57 9.12 13.60 3.23
CA GLN A 57 10.20 12.82 3.86
C GLN A 57 10.36 13.05 5.38
N PRO A 58 10.31 14.28 5.91
CA PRO A 58 10.45 14.49 7.36
C PRO A 58 9.37 13.76 8.18
N TRP A 59 8.13 13.71 7.66
CA TRP A 59 7.05 12.97 8.30
C TRP A 59 7.30 11.46 8.25
N VAL A 60 7.77 10.96 7.10
CA VAL A 60 8.07 9.53 6.91
C VAL A 60 9.16 9.06 7.87
N GLU A 61 10.24 9.83 8.01
CA GLU A 61 11.34 9.51 8.93
C GLU A 61 10.87 9.43 10.39
N GLN A 62 9.99 10.35 10.80
CA GLN A 62 9.47 10.40 12.16
C GLN A 62 8.66 9.14 12.51
N VAL A 63 7.79 8.68 11.59
CA VAL A 63 6.91 7.53 11.84
C VAL A 63 7.60 6.17 11.70
N GLN A 64 8.78 6.12 11.06
CA GLN A 64 9.54 4.87 10.86
C GLN A 64 10.50 4.51 12.00
N SER A 65 10.40 5.15 13.17
CA SER A 65 11.31 4.92 14.29
C SER A 65 10.84 3.83 15.25
N GLY A 66 11.80 3.25 15.98
CA GLY A 66 11.57 2.30 17.08
C GLY A 66 10.69 1.11 16.70
N ALA A 67 9.51 1.05 17.30
CA ALA A 67 8.55 -0.06 17.19
C ALA A 67 8.17 -0.44 15.75
N TYR A 68 8.22 0.52 14.79
CA TYR A 68 7.98 0.21 13.39
C TYR A 68 9.04 -0.76 12.83
N ARG A 69 10.32 -0.52 13.11
CA ARG A 69 11.42 -1.37 12.64
C ARG A 69 11.38 -2.75 13.28
N ASP A 70 11.10 -2.81 14.58
CA ASP A 70 10.97 -4.08 15.31
C ASP A 70 9.82 -4.93 14.73
N TRP A 71 8.70 -4.29 14.36
CA TRP A 71 7.60 -4.99 13.71
C TRP A 71 7.97 -5.50 12.31
N VAL A 72 8.69 -4.69 11.51
CA VAL A 72 9.15 -5.10 10.17
C VAL A 72 10.03 -6.34 10.28
N GLU A 73 11.00 -6.34 11.20
CA GLU A 73 11.88 -7.49 11.44
C GLU A 73 11.07 -8.72 11.88
N LYS A 74 10.19 -8.56 12.87
CA LYS A 74 9.35 -9.64 13.37
C LYS A 74 8.48 -10.27 12.27
N ASN A 75 7.94 -9.47 11.35
CA ASN A 75 7.00 -9.96 10.35
C ASN A 75 7.69 -10.47 9.07
N TYR A 76 8.86 -9.93 8.71
CA TYR A 76 9.52 -10.19 7.42
C TYR A 76 10.93 -10.76 7.52
N GLY A 77 11.67 -10.59 8.62
CA GLY A 77 13.10 -10.92 8.73
C GLY A 77 13.46 -12.38 8.43
N GLY A 78 12.54 -13.31 8.66
CA GLY A 78 12.68 -14.73 8.30
C GLY A 78 11.59 -15.27 7.37
N ARG A 79 10.86 -14.38 6.67
CA ARG A 79 9.72 -14.77 5.84
C ARG A 79 10.18 -15.11 4.42
N GLU A 80 10.62 -16.35 4.24
CA GLU A 80 10.96 -16.91 2.92
C GLU A 80 9.70 -17.20 2.07
N PRO A 81 9.81 -17.38 0.74
CA PRO A 81 8.70 -17.74 -0.15
C PRO A 81 7.92 -18.99 0.29
#